data_AF-A0A519TI42-F1
#
_entry.id   AF-A0A519TI42-F1
#
_cell.length_a   1.000
_cell.length_b   1.000
_cell.length_c   1.000
_cell.angle_alpha   90.00
_cell.angle_beta   90.00
_cell.angle_gamma   90.00
#
_symmetry.space_group_name_H-M   'P 1'
#
loop_
_entity.id
_entity.type
_entity.pdbx_description
1 polymer ?
#
loop_
_entity_poly.entity_id
_entity_poly.type
_entity_poly.pdbx_seq_one_letter_code
_entity_poly.pdbx_strand_id
1 'polypeptide(L)'
;MIKASDFGSAFLWGVATAAPQIEGAANLYGKGPSIWDNFSNRNGKIKNNHKLNVACNFYHHYQEDIALVKILGFKVFRFSISWSRVLPFGRGEVNPEGIR
;
A
#
# COMPACT_ATOMS: atom_id res chain seq x y z
N MET A 1 0.48 23.29 23.76
CA MET A 1 -0.12 22.51 22.65
C MET A 1 0.79 22.70 21.44
N ILE A 2 1.23 21.62 20.80
CA ILE A 2 2.18 21.67 19.68
C ILE A 2 1.44 22.07 18.39
N LYS A 3 2.04 22.93 17.57
CA LYS A 3 1.49 23.41 16.29
C LYS A 3 2.46 23.11 15.15
N ALA A 4 1.95 23.00 13.93
CA ALA A 4 2.78 22.78 12.74
C ALA A 4 3.82 23.90 12.53
N SER A 5 3.51 25.13 12.95
CA SER A 5 4.43 26.28 12.91
C SER A 5 5.69 26.10 13.75
N ASP A 6 5.66 25.22 14.76
CA ASP A 6 6.77 25.02 15.69
C ASP A 6 7.96 24.28 15.05
N PHE A 7 7.78 23.71 13.84
CA PHE A 7 8.77 22.88 13.13
C PHE A 7 9.42 23.59 11.94
N GLY A 8 9.06 24.85 11.69
CA GLY A 8 9.54 25.64 10.56
C GLY A 8 8.79 25.36 9.25
N SER A 9 8.89 26.31 8.30
CA SER A 9 8.11 26.29 7.05
C SER A 9 8.53 25.19 6.07
N ALA A 10 9.74 24.66 6.19
CA ALA A 10 10.28 23.59 5.35
C ALA A 10 9.89 22.18 5.82
N PHE A 11 9.33 22.03 7.02
CA PHE A 11 8.98 20.71 7.55
C PHE A 11 7.79 20.10 6.79
N LEU A 12 7.93 18.85 6.38
CA LEU A 12 6.91 18.12 5.63
C LEU A 12 6.16 17.15 6.53
N TRP A 13 4.88 17.43 6.74
CA TRP A 13 3.95 16.53 7.41
C TRP A 13 3.29 15.60 6.40
N GLY A 14 3.28 14.31 6.72
CA GLY A 14 2.69 13.31 5.86
C GLY A 14 2.28 12.04 6.58
N VAL A 15 1.66 11.16 5.81
CA VAL A 15 1.30 9.80 6.22
C VAL A 15 2.15 8.80 5.45
N ALA A 16 2.29 7.59 6.00
CA ALA A 16 3.07 6.52 5.39
C ALA A 16 2.30 5.20 5.38
N THR A 17 2.37 4.49 4.26
CA THR A 17 1.75 3.18 4.06
C THR A 17 2.71 2.24 3.34
N ALA A 18 2.38 0.95 3.30
CA ALA A 18 3.09 -0.03 2.48
C ALA A 18 2.09 -0.92 1.73
N ALA A 19 2.44 -1.25 0.49
CA ALA A 19 1.62 -1.98 -0.47
C ALA A 19 0.87 -3.18 0.12
N PRO A 20 1.53 -4.19 0.73
CA PRO A 20 0.82 -5.37 1.22
C PRO A 20 -0.17 -5.08 2.35
N GLN A 21 -0.01 -3.96 3.07
CA GLN A 21 -0.85 -3.61 4.20
C GLN A 21 -2.16 -2.94 3.80
N ILE A 22 -2.20 -2.26 2.65
CA ILE A 22 -3.35 -1.42 2.28
C ILE A 22 -3.96 -1.74 0.91
N GLU A 23 -3.16 -2.21 -0.07
CA GLU A 23 -3.62 -2.31 -1.47
C GLU A 23 -4.77 -3.31 -1.63
N GLY A 24 -4.60 -4.53 -1.12
CA GLY A 24 -5.42 -5.65 -1.54
C GLY A 24 -5.10 -6.06 -2.97
N ALA A 25 -6.11 -6.57 -3.69
CA ALA A 25 -5.97 -7.04 -5.08
C ALA A 25 -4.76 -7.97 -5.25
N ALA A 26 -4.57 -8.87 -4.29
CA ALA A 26 -3.31 -9.60 -4.09
C ALA A 26 -2.99 -10.61 -5.20
N ASN A 27 -4.02 -11.06 -5.92
CA ASN A 27 -3.99 -12.02 -7.02
C ASN A 27 -4.75 -11.51 -8.26
N LEU A 28 -4.94 -10.20 -8.36
CA LEU A 28 -5.60 -9.54 -9.48
C LEU A 28 -4.56 -8.77 -10.31
N TYR A 29 -4.95 -8.40 -11.53
CA TYR A 29 -4.20 -7.48 -12.40
C TYR A 29 -2.75 -7.91 -12.62
N GLY A 30 -2.53 -9.21 -12.86
CA GLY A 30 -1.21 -9.77 -13.16
C GLY A 30 -0.22 -9.80 -12.00
N LYS A 31 -0.59 -9.39 -10.76
CA LYS A 31 0.32 -9.45 -9.61
C LYS A 31 0.71 -10.90 -9.27
N GLY A 32 2.01 -11.15 -9.14
CA GLY A 32 2.55 -12.39 -8.60
C GLY A 32 2.49 -12.46 -7.05
N PRO A 33 2.54 -13.66 -6.46
CA PRO A 33 2.54 -13.82 -5.00
C PRO A 33 3.88 -13.37 -4.39
N SER A 34 3.81 -12.60 -3.31
CA SER A 34 4.94 -12.29 -2.44
C SER A 34 5.09 -13.33 -1.33
N ILE A 35 6.20 -13.27 -0.57
CA ILE A 35 6.38 -14.09 0.63
C ILE A 35 5.26 -13.86 1.67
N TRP A 36 4.69 -12.65 1.73
CA TRP A 36 3.64 -12.29 2.66
C TRP A 36 2.26 -12.81 2.24
N ASP A 37 1.99 -12.88 0.94
CA ASP A 37 0.79 -13.54 0.42
C ASP A 37 0.81 -15.03 0.83
N ASN A 38 1.94 -15.69 0.68
CA ASN A 38 2.10 -17.10 1.09
C ASN A 38 2.05 -17.29 2.60
N PHE A 39 2.67 -16.40 3.38
CA PHE A 39 2.68 -16.50 4.84
C PHE A 39 1.29 -16.28 5.44
N SER A 40 0.59 -15.22 5.00
CA SER A 40 -0.74 -14.86 5.51
C SER A 40 -1.80 -15.92 5.17
N ASN A 41 -1.64 -16.62 4.05
CA ASN A 41 -2.55 -17.70 3.67
C ASN A 41 -2.48 -18.95 4.56
N ARG A 42 -1.44 -19.13 5.36
CA ARG A 42 -1.32 -20.26 6.30
C ARG A 42 -2.30 -20.12 7.47
N ASN A 43 -2.95 -21.22 7.87
CA ASN A 43 -3.87 -21.25 9.01
C ASN A 43 -3.13 -20.97 10.33
N GLY A 44 -3.71 -20.12 11.18
CA GLY A 44 -3.18 -19.80 12.51
C GLY A 44 -1.92 -18.94 12.53
N LYS A 45 -1.45 -18.41 11.38
CA LYS A 45 -0.26 -17.54 11.32
C LYS A 45 -0.55 -16.06 11.52
N ILE A 46 -1.77 -15.63 11.19
CA ILE A 46 -2.23 -14.26 11.38
C ILE A 46 -3.37 -14.29 12.39
N LYS A 47 -3.41 -13.28 13.27
CA LYS A 47 -4.51 -13.08 14.22
C LYS A 47 -5.84 -13.08 13.45
N ASN A 48 -6.82 -13.83 13.95
CA ASN A 48 -8.14 -14.00 13.33
C ASN A 48 -8.11 -14.55 11.88
N ASN A 49 -6.99 -15.18 11.47
CA ASN A 49 -6.78 -15.68 10.11
C ASN A 49 -6.97 -14.62 9.00
N HIS A 50 -6.73 -13.33 9.30
CA HIS A 50 -6.80 -12.28 8.29
C HIS A 50 -5.82 -12.52 7.14
N LYS A 51 -6.22 -12.08 5.94
CA LYS A 51 -5.48 -12.27 4.69
C LYS A 51 -5.25 -10.92 4.00
N LEU A 52 -4.24 -10.87 3.13
CA LEU A 52 -3.89 -9.65 2.39
C LEU A 52 -4.71 -9.46 1.11
N ASN A 53 -5.62 -10.39 0.79
CA ASN A 53 -6.39 -10.39 -0.45
C ASN A 53 -7.15 -9.08 -0.68
N VAL A 54 -7.76 -8.53 0.37
CA VAL A 54 -8.56 -7.30 0.32
C VAL A 54 -7.86 -6.14 1.04
N ALA A 55 -7.26 -6.39 2.21
CA ALA A 55 -6.64 -5.34 3.04
C ALA A 55 -7.59 -4.15 3.28
N CYS A 56 -7.16 -2.92 3.00
CA CYS A 56 -8.00 -1.72 3.04
C CYS A 56 -8.70 -1.41 1.69
N ASN A 57 -8.50 -2.26 0.68
CA ASN A 57 -8.97 -2.07 -0.68
C ASN A 57 -8.46 -0.77 -1.35
N PHE A 58 -7.29 -0.27 -0.92
CA PHE A 58 -6.70 0.96 -1.44
C PHE A 58 -6.46 0.88 -2.95
N TYR A 59 -6.19 -0.31 -3.50
CA TYR A 59 -6.00 -0.48 -4.94
C TYR A 59 -7.18 0.08 -5.77
N HIS A 60 -8.40 -0.07 -5.27
CA HIS A 60 -9.60 0.42 -5.95
C HIS A 60 -10.09 1.79 -5.42
N HIS A 61 -9.66 2.20 -4.22
CA HIS A 61 -10.16 3.40 -3.52
C HIS A 61 -9.10 4.49 -3.31
N TYR A 62 -7.90 4.37 -3.91
CA TYR A 62 -6.78 5.27 -3.65
C TYR A 62 -7.11 6.76 -3.85
N GLN A 63 -8.02 7.08 -4.78
CA GLN A 63 -8.44 8.46 -5.03
C GLN A 63 -9.17 9.07 -3.82
N GLU A 64 -10.04 8.28 -3.18
CA GLU A 64 -10.79 8.67 -1.99
C GLU A 64 -9.85 8.83 -0.79
N ASP A 65 -8.94 7.88 -0.60
CA ASP A 65 -7.97 7.90 0.50
C ASP A 65 -6.97 9.07 0.38
N ILE A 66 -6.48 9.36 -0.83
CA ILE A 66 -5.59 10.53 -1.06
C ILE A 66 -6.36 11.84 -0.86
N ALA A 67 -7.64 11.91 -1.27
CA ALA A 67 -8.48 13.07 -1.02
C ALA A 67 -8.67 13.31 0.49
N LEU A 68 -8.90 12.26 1.27
CA LEU A 68 -8.99 12.35 2.73
C LEU A 68 -7.70 12.87 3.36
N VAL A 69 -6.54 12.35 2.94
CA VAL A 69 -5.23 12.82 3.44
C VAL A 69 -5.02 14.32 3.15
N LYS A 70 -5.45 14.78 1.97
CA LYS A 70 -5.42 16.20 1.61
C LYS A 70 -6.36 17.04 2.47
N ILE A 71 -7.58 16.57 2.73
CA ILE A 71 -8.56 17.25 3.61
C ILE A 71 -8.01 17.39 5.03
N LEU A 72 -7.28 16.38 5.53
CA LEU A 72 -6.62 16.41 6.84
C LEU A 72 -5.40 17.36 6.90
N GLY A 73 -5.02 17.99 5.79
CA GLY A 73 -3.96 19.00 5.74
C GLY A 73 -2.54 18.46 5.56
N PHE A 74 -2.39 17.16 5.28
CA PHE A 74 -1.09 16.58 4.99
C PHE A 74 -0.63 16.92 3.57
N LYS A 75 0.69 17.11 3.41
CA LYS A 75 1.31 17.47 2.12
C LYS A 75 2.07 16.30 1.49
N VAL A 76 2.39 15.27 2.28
CA VAL A 76 3.16 14.11 1.83
C VAL A 76 2.35 12.85 2.06
N PHE A 77 2.27 12.01 1.02
CA PHE A 77 1.75 10.66 1.09
C PHE A 77 2.86 9.71 0.65
N ARG A 78 3.49 9.04 1.61
CA ARG A 78 4.52 8.04 1.34
C ARG A 78 3.86 6.68 1.19
N PHE A 79 4.14 5.99 0.09
CA PHE A 79 3.74 4.61 -0.13
C PHE A 79 4.90 3.80 -0.71
N SER A 80 4.76 2.48 -0.73
CA SER A 80 5.70 1.57 -1.38
C SER A 80 5.09 0.97 -2.63
N ILE A 81 5.91 0.65 -3.63
CA ILE A 81 5.48 -0.11 -4.81
C ILE A 81 5.62 -1.61 -4.51
N SER A 82 4.58 -2.39 -4.81
CA SER A 82 4.63 -3.86 -4.71
C SER A 82 5.51 -4.44 -5.82
N TRP A 83 6.69 -4.98 -5.46
CA TRP A 83 7.62 -5.57 -6.44
C TRP A 83 6.92 -6.64 -7.28
N SER A 84 6.24 -7.60 -6.65
CA SER A 84 5.56 -8.68 -7.38
C SER A 84 4.37 -8.21 -8.22
N ARG A 85 3.94 -6.95 -8.08
CA ARG A 85 2.99 -6.32 -9.00
C ARG A 85 3.66 -5.81 -10.27
N VAL A 86 4.91 -5.33 -10.18
CA VAL A 86 5.72 -4.86 -11.32
C VAL A 86 6.39 -6.02 -12.06
N LEU A 87 7.01 -6.94 -11.31
CA LEU A 87 7.68 -8.13 -11.82
C LEU A 87 7.11 -9.37 -11.11
N PRO A 88 6.07 -10.03 -11.67
CA PRO A 88 5.36 -11.13 -11.01
C PRO A 88 6.24 -12.31 -10.60
N PHE A 89 7.29 -12.57 -11.38
CA PHE A 89 8.26 -13.63 -11.12
C PHE A 89 9.53 -13.11 -10.41
N GLY A 90 9.50 -11.89 -9.87
CA GLY A 90 10.61 -11.20 -9.21
C GLY A 90 11.68 -10.63 -10.15
N ARG A 91 11.70 -11.08 -11.41
CA ARG A 91 12.62 -10.65 -12.48
C ARG A 91 12.00 -10.94 -13.84
N GLY A 92 12.60 -10.37 -14.90
CA GLY A 92 12.22 -10.68 -16.28
C GLY A 92 11.00 -9.89 -16.73
N GLU A 93 9.94 -10.60 -17.13
CA GLU A 93 8.74 -10.01 -17.71
C GLU A 93 8.06 -9.04 -16.75
N VAL A 94 7.81 -7.83 -17.26
CA VAL A 94 7.10 -6.76 -16.57
C VAL A 94 5.61 -6.98 -16.74
N ASN A 95 4.84 -6.79 -15.67
CA ASN A 95 3.39 -6.75 -15.71
C ASN A 95 2.90 -5.34 -16.08
N PRO A 96 2.35 -5.11 -17.29
CA PRO A 96 1.95 -3.78 -17.72
C PRO A 96 0.80 -3.21 -16.88
N GLU A 97 -0.10 -4.05 -16.36
CA GLU A 97 -1.19 -3.60 -15.50
C GLU A 97 -0.71 -3.07 -14.14
N GLY A 98 0.47 -3.49 -13.69
CA GLY A 98 1.09 -2.99 -12.47
C GLY A 98 1.74 -1.60 -12.60
N ILE A 99 1.81 -1.04 -13.81
CA ILE A 99 2.46 0.24 -14.13
C ILE A 99 1.48 1.29 -14.64
N ARG A 100 0.37 0.86 -15.25
CA ARG A 100 -0.58 1.73 -15.96
C ARG A 100 -1.38 2.64 -15.03
#